data_AF-A0A914QQ07-F1
#
_entry.id   AF-A0A914QQ07-F1
#
_cell.length_a   1.000
_cell.length_b   1.000
_cell.length_c   1.000
_cell.angle_alpha   90.00
_cell.angle_beta   90.00
_cell.angle_gamma   90.00
#
_symmetry.space_group_name_H-M   'P 1'
#
loop_
_entity.id
_entity.type
_entity.pdbx_description
1 polymer ?
#
loop_
_entity_poly.entity_id
_entity_poly.type
_entity_poly.pdbx_seq_one_letter_code
_entity_poly.pdbx_strand_id
1 'polypeptide(L)'
;MSESYKVRILKVILQSLDKSNLQKDQINYVLQVGGGCRMPMIKDLLKEVFPTADHRCMLNPDWVVANGAALFAYYLNISKFELNDKRLATPSEFGNCGNKSNAVGIDFGSSKVCASFIKRNGPSAAISDPKILSLPSYVAFDGIIPKCGKIVVDRIQHNFEYSVFDIHRIFGKSYDEIIQDPDWPFKIVKHNDKVYIEVKTINGKERKSPEEIISILLHQIKTIFDDFQNELLTDAIISIPSYFSEKQRFALHEAATLAGWENIYFLPEFIAASFAYLNEFDISNNSNILIFNLGNTVSACIGRIENGKFKFLSDEYNLHLGVHDFDKELIGLFVDTVMPKCDLTKLDKKYLEQKFQEIKHTQRDDAW
;
A
#
# COMPACT_ATOMS: atom_id res chain seq x y z
N MET A 1 31.29 3.59 -3.20
CA MET A 1 30.49 2.73 -2.30
C MET A 1 29.06 3.23 -2.40
N SER A 2 28.11 2.35 -2.73
CA SER A 2 26.69 2.72 -2.71
C SER A 2 26.31 3.17 -1.30
N GLU A 3 25.45 4.19 -1.21
CA GLU A 3 24.92 4.62 0.07
C GLU A 3 24.06 3.50 0.68
N SER A 4 24.35 3.13 1.94
CA SER A 4 23.63 2.02 2.59
C SER A 4 22.13 2.29 2.67
N TYR A 5 21.32 1.22 2.58
CA TYR A 5 19.86 1.26 2.72
C TYR A 5 19.38 2.11 3.92
N LYS A 6 20.01 1.93 5.09
CA LYS A 6 19.69 2.69 6.31
C LYS A 6 19.89 4.20 6.14
N VAL A 7 20.98 4.63 5.51
CA VAL A 7 21.27 6.06 5.31
C VAL A 7 20.24 6.67 4.36
N ARG A 8 19.86 5.96 3.31
CA ARG A 8 18.82 6.42 2.38
C ARG A 8 17.45 6.59 3.06
N ILE A 9 17.09 5.69 3.98
CA ILE A 9 15.87 5.82 4.81
C ILE A 9 15.98 7.03 5.75
N LEU A 10 17.12 7.18 6.43
CA LEU A 10 17.34 8.26 7.38
C LEU A 10 17.18 9.63 6.72
N LYS A 11 17.63 9.79 5.47
CA LYS A 11 17.45 11.04 4.70
C LYS A 11 15.98 11.46 4.60
N VAL A 12 15.08 10.52 4.30
CA VAL A 12 13.63 10.79 4.18
C VAL A 12 13.06 11.27 5.52
N ILE A 13 13.47 10.65 6.62
CA ILE A 13 13.05 11.04 7.97
C ILE A 13 13.56 12.46 8.32
N LEU A 14 14.84 12.72 8.08
CA LEU A 14 15.47 14.01 8.39
C LEU A 14 14.88 15.15 7.55
N GLN A 15 14.64 14.93 6.26
CA GLN A 15 14.00 15.90 5.38
C GLN A 15 12.56 16.21 5.82
N SER A 16 11.81 15.19 6.29
CA SER A 16 10.47 15.40 6.84
C SER A 16 10.50 16.26 8.12
N LEU A 17 11.48 16.01 9.02
CA LEU A 17 11.72 16.83 10.21
C LEU A 17 12.03 18.28 9.85
N ASP A 18 12.97 18.49 8.92
CA ASP A 18 13.37 19.82 8.47
C ASP A 18 12.17 20.61 7.93
N LYS A 19 11.33 19.99 7.09
CA LYS A 19 10.11 20.61 6.56
C LYS A 19 9.08 20.94 7.64
N SER A 20 9.01 20.13 8.71
CA SER A 20 8.10 20.39 9.84
C SER A 20 8.61 21.46 10.81
N ASN A 21 9.86 21.90 10.68
CA ASN A 21 10.57 22.72 11.67
C ASN A 21 10.60 22.09 13.07
N LEU A 22 10.71 20.76 13.16
CA LEU A 22 10.82 20.02 14.41
C LEU A 22 12.17 19.32 14.52
N GLN A 23 12.66 19.24 15.75
CA GLN A 23 13.82 18.44 16.14
C GLN A 23 13.42 17.02 16.53
N LYS A 24 14.38 16.08 16.50
CA LYS A 24 14.13 14.66 16.78
C LYS A 24 13.52 14.41 18.16
N ASP A 25 13.99 15.13 19.17
CA ASP A 25 13.54 15.06 20.57
C ASP A 25 12.13 15.65 20.78
N GLN A 26 11.61 16.39 19.80
CA GLN A 26 10.26 16.92 19.82
C GLN A 26 9.21 15.94 19.27
N ILE A 27 9.62 14.80 18.71
CA ILE A 27 8.70 13.73 18.30
C ILE A 27 8.31 12.90 19.52
N ASN A 28 7.01 12.84 19.82
CA ASN A 28 6.49 12.11 20.97
C ASN A 28 6.10 10.67 20.62
N TYR A 29 5.61 10.45 19.40
CA TYR A 29 5.15 9.14 18.95
C TYR A 29 5.70 8.81 17.57
N VAL A 30 6.14 7.56 17.38
CA VAL A 30 6.49 6.99 16.08
C VAL A 30 5.50 5.88 15.76
N LEU A 31 4.65 6.11 14.75
CA LEU A 31 3.65 5.17 14.26
C LEU A 31 4.18 4.49 13.00
N GLN A 32 4.23 3.16 13.01
CA GLN A 32 4.81 2.39 11.91
C GLN A 32 3.72 1.83 10.98
N VAL A 33 3.91 1.97 9.68
CA VAL A 33 2.99 1.56 8.61
C VAL A 33 3.76 0.78 7.54
N GLY A 34 3.11 -0.18 6.89
CA GLY A 34 3.72 -1.01 5.85
C GLY A 34 4.56 -2.17 6.39
N GLY A 35 4.51 -3.30 5.68
CA GLY A 35 5.13 -4.55 6.13
C GLY A 35 6.65 -4.49 6.32
N GLY A 36 7.36 -3.56 5.67
CA GLY A 36 8.80 -3.38 5.84
C GLY A 36 9.19 -2.92 7.25
N CYS A 37 8.28 -2.30 7.99
CA CYS A 37 8.52 -1.93 9.39
C CYS A 37 8.66 -3.13 10.34
N ARG A 38 8.33 -4.35 9.89
CA ARG A 38 8.54 -5.57 10.70
C ARG A 38 10.02 -5.88 10.91
N MET A 39 10.86 -5.51 9.95
CA MET A 39 12.30 -5.76 9.96
C MET A 39 12.96 -5.21 11.24
N PRO A 40 13.66 -6.04 12.03
CA PRO A 40 14.31 -5.61 13.27
C PRO A 40 15.23 -4.39 13.08
N MET A 41 15.98 -4.37 11.97
CA MET A 41 16.89 -3.27 11.65
C MET A 41 16.20 -1.91 11.49
N ILE A 42 14.92 -1.89 11.10
CA ILE A 42 14.12 -0.67 10.95
C ILE A 42 13.59 -0.22 12.29
N LYS A 43 13.11 -1.16 13.11
CA LYS A 43 12.70 -0.89 14.50
C LYS A 43 13.86 -0.31 15.31
N ASP A 44 15.05 -0.87 15.16
CA ASP A 44 16.25 -0.39 15.84
C ASP A 44 16.66 0.99 15.33
N LEU A 45 16.63 1.22 14.01
CA LEU A 45 16.91 2.54 13.42
C LEU A 45 15.95 3.61 13.97
N LEU A 46 14.64 3.34 14.01
CA LEU A 46 13.66 4.31 14.51
C LEU A 46 13.89 4.62 15.99
N LYS A 47 14.22 3.62 16.81
CA LYS A 47 14.55 3.80 18.23
C LYS A 47 15.85 4.58 18.43
N GLU A 48 16.85 4.36 17.58
CA GLU A 48 18.11 5.13 17.61
C GLU A 48 17.87 6.61 17.27
N VAL A 49 17.02 6.88 16.27
CA VAL A 49 16.72 8.26 15.84
C VAL A 49 15.80 8.98 16.82
N PHE A 50 14.84 8.27 17.43
CA PHE A 50 13.82 8.82 18.33
C PHE A 50 13.80 8.07 19.67
N PRO A 51 14.85 8.18 20.50
CA PRO A 51 15.00 7.35 21.71
C PRO A 51 13.97 7.65 22.80
N THR A 52 13.41 8.86 22.81
CA THR A 52 12.42 9.32 23.81
C THR A 52 10.98 9.16 23.35
N ALA A 53 10.76 8.83 22.08
CA ALA A 53 9.41 8.67 21.53
C ALA A 53 8.81 7.32 21.95
N ASP A 54 7.49 7.28 22.09
CA ASP A 54 6.73 6.03 22.19
C ASP A 54 6.61 5.42 20.78
N HIS A 55 7.19 4.23 20.62
CA HIS A 55 7.21 3.47 19.37
C HIS A 55 6.02 2.52 19.34
N ARG A 56 4.89 3.02 18.84
CA ARG A 56 3.65 2.22 18.75
C ARG A 56 3.66 1.39 17.48
N CYS A 57 3.86 0.08 17.65
CA CYS A 57 3.85 -0.92 16.58
C CYS A 57 2.86 -2.07 16.83
N MET A 58 1.91 -1.91 17.75
CA MET A 58 0.98 -2.98 18.15
C MET A 58 -0.14 -3.21 17.14
N LEU A 59 -0.47 -2.21 16.31
CA LEU A 59 -1.35 -2.42 15.17
C LEU A 59 -0.57 -3.11 14.06
N ASN A 60 -1.18 -4.13 13.46
CA ASN A 60 -0.54 -4.81 12.35
C ASN A 60 -0.46 -3.83 11.15
N PRO A 61 0.77 -3.59 10.64
CA PRO A 61 1.03 -2.55 9.64
C PRO A 61 0.42 -2.85 8.27
N ASP A 62 -0.04 -4.08 8.00
CA ASP A 62 -0.61 -4.49 6.71
C ASP A 62 -2.08 -4.07 6.54
N TRP A 63 -2.81 -3.81 7.62
CA TRP A 63 -4.23 -3.41 7.56
C TRP A 63 -4.58 -2.15 8.32
N VAL A 64 -3.60 -1.55 9.01
CA VAL A 64 -3.80 -0.31 9.77
C VAL A 64 -4.36 0.80 8.90
N VAL A 65 -3.93 0.86 7.64
CA VAL A 65 -4.40 1.85 6.66
C VAL A 65 -5.85 1.58 6.25
N ALA A 66 -6.21 0.34 5.90
CA ALA A 66 -7.58 -0.02 5.53
C ALA A 66 -8.57 0.22 6.69
N ASN A 67 -8.21 -0.17 7.91
CA ASN A 67 -8.99 0.11 9.12
C ASN A 67 -9.16 1.61 9.35
N GLY A 68 -8.08 2.35 9.15
CA GLY A 68 -8.05 3.80 9.21
C GLY A 68 -8.99 4.47 8.22
N ALA A 69 -9.02 3.99 6.98
CA ALA A 69 -9.92 4.47 5.94
C ALA A 69 -11.39 4.16 6.27
N ALA A 70 -11.67 2.97 6.82
CA ALA A 70 -13.02 2.62 7.28
C ALA A 70 -13.47 3.49 8.47
N LEU A 71 -12.58 3.74 9.44
CA LEU A 71 -12.81 4.66 10.56
C LEU A 71 -13.03 6.09 10.08
N PHE A 72 -12.24 6.54 9.11
CA PHE A 72 -12.41 7.84 8.48
C PHE A 72 -13.81 7.96 7.85
N ALA A 73 -14.24 6.95 7.08
CA ALA A 73 -15.58 6.91 6.49
C ALA A 73 -16.69 7.02 7.56
N TYR A 74 -16.53 6.28 8.66
CA TYR A 74 -17.47 6.28 9.76
C TYR A 74 -17.51 7.62 10.51
N TYR A 75 -16.34 8.24 10.77
CA TYR A 75 -16.25 9.49 11.53
C TYR A 75 -16.49 10.75 10.70
N LEU A 76 -16.39 10.71 9.37
CA LEU A 76 -16.86 11.81 8.52
C LEU A 76 -18.35 12.08 8.73
N ASN A 77 -19.13 11.06 9.08
CA ASN A 77 -20.52 11.22 9.54
C ASN A 77 -20.65 11.89 10.93
N ILE A 78 -19.56 12.09 11.68
CA ILE A 78 -19.54 12.57 13.08
C ILE A 78 -18.64 13.83 13.25
N SER A 79 -18.02 14.36 12.19
CA SER A 79 -17.18 15.58 12.16
C SER A 79 -16.14 15.71 13.29
N LYS A 80 -14.96 15.08 13.11
CA LYS A 80 -13.83 15.15 14.06
C LYS A 80 -12.54 15.81 13.55
N PHE A 81 -12.40 16.28 12.30
CA PHE A 81 -11.08 16.69 11.77
C PHE A 81 -11.07 18.06 11.05
N GLU A 82 -9.95 18.77 11.17
CA GLU A 82 -9.61 19.95 10.35
C GLU A 82 -8.47 19.56 9.40
N LEU A 83 -8.74 19.59 8.11
CA LEU A 83 -7.76 19.27 7.06
C LEU A 83 -7.27 20.60 6.46
N ASN A 84 -6.02 20.96 6.74
CA ASN A 84 -5.40 22.21 6.24
C ASN A 84 -4.41 22.00 5.08
N ASP A 85 -4.39 20.82 4.45
CA ASP A 85 -3.56 20.55 3.27
C ASP A 85 -4.43 20.46 2.01
N LYS A 86 -4.15 21.35 1.04
CA LYS A 86 -4.88 21.47 -0.24
C LYS A 86 -4.73 20.25 -1.16
N ARG A 87 -3.83 19.31 -0.84
CA ARG A 87 -3.66 18.04 -1.55
C ARG A 87 -4.55 16.92 -0.99
N LEU A 88 -5.09 17.12 0.22
CA LEU A 88 -5.99 16.20 0.88
C LEU A 88 -7.42 16.54 0.46
N ALA A 89 -8.22 15.52 0.18
CA ALA A 89 -9.64 15.74 -0.05
C ALA A 89 -10.23 16.42 1.20
N THR A 90 -10.85 17.58 1.02
CA THR A 90 -11.56 18.27 2.11
C THR A 90 -12.86 17.52 2.41
N PRO A 91 -13.42 17.59 3.64
CA PRO A 91 -14.73 16.97 3.94
C PRO A 91 -15.84 17.40 2.98
N SER A 92 -15.70 18.57 2.32
CA SER A 92 -16.58 19.05 1.24
C SER A 92 -16.38 18.40 -0.12
N GLU A 93 -15.18 17.88 -0.42
CA GLU A 93 -14.90 17.07 -1.63
C GLU A 93 -15.38 15.63 -1.48
N PHE A 94 -15.48 15.13 -0.24
CA PHE A 94 -16.30 13.98 0.11
C PHE A 94 -17.77 14.40 0.05
N GLY A 95 -18.31 14.62 -1.16
CA GLY A 95 -19.69 15.03 -1.37
C GLY A 95 -20.63 14.25 -0.45
N ASN A 96 -21.52 14.98 0.24
CA ASN A 96 -22.40 14.52 1.32
C ASN A 96 -22.64 13.00 1.28
N CYS A 97 -21.83 12.22 2.03
CA CYS A 97 -21.97 10.76 2.14
C CYS A 97 -23.25 10.47 2.92
N GLY A 98 -24.40 10.73 2.32
CA GLY A 98 -25.66 10.94 3.03
C GLY A 98 -25.99 9.75 3.90
N ASN A 99 -26.06 9.94 5.23
CA ASN A 99 -26.56 9.02 6.27
C ASN A 99 -26.14 7.52 6.23
N LYS A 100 -25.29 7.07 5.31
CA LYS A 100 -25.06 5.65 5.04
C LYS A 100 -23.70 5.22 5.54
N SER A 101 -23.73 4.29 6.50
CA SER A 101 -22.58 3.57 7.06
C SER A 101 -22.01 2.50 6.12
N ASN A 102 -22.07 2.71 4.80
CA ASN A 102 -21.90 1.64 3.79
C ASN A 102 -20.60 1.79 2.96
N ALA A 103 -19.66 2.62 3.42
CA ALA A 103 -18.40 2.80 2.73
C ALA A 103 -17.35 1.79 3.20
N VAL A 104 -16.61 1.24 2.25
CA VAL A 104 -15.47 0.34 2.50
C VAL A 104 -14.17 1.15 2.48
N GLY A 105 -13.36 1.01 3.51
CA GLY A 105 -11.98 1.47 3.51
C GLY A 105 -11.07 0.47 2.81
N ILE A 106 -10.43 0.88 1.72
CA ILE A 106 -9.56 0.01 0.91
C ILE A 106 -8.14 0.58 0.96
N ASP A 107 -7.19 -0.22 1.42
CA ASP A 107 -5.77 0.01 1.20
C ASP A 107 -5.33 -0.63 -0.10
N PHE A 108 -5.24 0.18 -1.16
CA PHE A 108 -4.75 -0.27 -2.46
C PHE A 108 -3.22 -0.30 -2.45
N GLY A 109 -2.66 -1.29 -1.77
CA GLY A 109 -1.21 -1.50 -1.66
C GLY A 109 -0.62 -2.24 -2.85
N SER A 110 0.66 -1.94 -3.12
CA SER A 110 1.44 -2.53 -4.23
C SER A 110 1.51 -4.05 -4.22
N SER A 111 1.65 -4.63 -3.03
CA SER A 111 1.82 -6.07 -2.85
C SER A 111 0.53 -6.78 -2.44
N LYS A 112 -0.34 -6.06 -1.74
CA LYS A 112 -1.61 -6.56 -1.24
C LYS A 112 -2.61 -5.41 -1.28
N VAL A 113 -3.85 -5.74 -1.65
CA VAL A 113 -5.00 -4.89 -1.43
C VAL A 113 -5.68 -5.37 -0.15
N CYS A 114 -5.78 -4.50 0.85
CA CYS A 114 -6.47 -4.79 2.09
C CYS A 114 -7.77 -3.99 2.16
N ALA A 115 -8.79 -4.51 2.81
CA ALA A 115 -10.02 -3.75 2.98
C ALA A 115 -10.66 -3.98 4.34
N SER A 116 -11.43 -2.99 4.79
CA SER A 116 -12.12 -2.98 6.07
C SER A 116 -13.39 -2.16 5.97
N PHE A 117 -14.36 -2.45 6.81
CA PHE A 117 -15.57 -1.65 6.96
C PHE A 117 -16.00 -1.64 8.42
N ILE A 118 -16.91 -0.71 8.75
CA ILE A 118 -17.48 -0.62 10.09
C ILE A 118 -18.93 -1.06 10.06
N LYS A 119 -19.21 -2.19 10.72
CA LYS A 119 -20.57 -2.67 10.90
C LYS A 119 -21.22 -1.95 12.08
N ARG A 120 -22.38 -1.34 11.84
CA ARG A 120 -23.26 -0.84 12.91
C ARG A 120 -24.21 -1.94 13.36
N ASN A 121 -24.12 -2.34 14.63
CA ASN A 121 -25.07 -3.24 15.28
C ASN A 121 -25.75 -2.48 16.43
N GLY A 122 -26.78 -1.68 16.11
CA GLY A 122 -27.42 -0.81 17.09
C GLY A 122 -26.52 0.37 17.53
N PRO A 123 -26.40 0.69 18.84
CA PRO A 123 -25.54 1.78 19.30
C PRO A 123 -24.03 1.47 19.19
N SER A 124 -23.67 0.21 18.93
CA SER A 124 -22.29 -0.25 18.86
C SER A 124 -21.81 -0.36 17.41
N ALA A 125 -20.55 0.03 17.17
CA ALA A 125 -19.87 -0.10 15.89
C ALA A 125 -18.64 -1.02 16.06
N ALA A 126 -18.41 -1.92 15.12
CA ALA A 126 -17.26 -2.81 15.12
C ALA A 126 -16.57 -2.81 13.76
N ILE A 127 -15.24 -2.75 13.77
CA ILE A 127 -14.41 -2.90 12.56
C ILE A 127 -14.44 -4.37 12.16
N SER A 128 -14.61 -4.65 10.87
CA SER A 128 -14.51 -6.01 10.32
C SER A 128 -13.12 -6.61 10.57
N ASP A 129 -13.02 -7.93 10.76
CA ASP A 129 -11.70 -8.58 10.90
C ASP A 129 -10.88 -8.39 9.62
N PRO A 130 -9.79 -7.60 9.67
CA PRO A 130 -8.99 -7.35 8.49
C PRO A 130 -8.16 -8.57 8.03
N LYS A 131 -7.97 -9.60 8.87
CA LYS A 131 -7.31 -10.87 8.46
C LYS A 131 -8.08 -11.57 7.35
N ILE A 132 -9.40 -11.37 7.31
CA ILE A 132 -10.28 -12.01 6.34
C ILE A 132 -10.15 -11.33 4.96
N LEU A 133 -9.60 -10.11 4.89
CA LEU A 133 -9.77 -9.19 3.75
C LEU A 133 -8.44 -8.61 3.25
N SER A 134 -7.43 -9.49 3.10
CA SER A 134 -6.15 -9.16 2.48
C SER A 134 -5.95 -10.00 1.22
N LEU A 135 -5.88 -9.33 0.07
CA LEU A 135 -5.76 -9.94 -1.23
C LEU A 135 -4.38 -9.62 -1.81
N PRO A 136 -3.50 -10.60 -2.04
CA PRO A 136 -2.28 -10.36 -2.82
C PRO A 136 -2.59 -9.70 -4.16
N SER A 137 -1.82 -8.68 -4.55
CA SER A 137 -2.02 -7.89 -5.78
C SER A 137 -1.57 -8.63 -7.05
N TYR A 138 -2.13 -9.82 -7.26
CA TYR A 138 -1.86 -10.76 -8.34
C TYR A 138 -3.15 -11.05 -9.09
N VAL A 139 -3.09 -11.06 -10.41
CA VAL A 139 -4.21 -11.41 -11.29
C VAL A 139 -3.73 -12.42 -12.32
N ALA A 140 -4.45 -13.53 -12.49
CA ALA A 140 -4.19 -14.55 -13.49
C ALA A 140 -5.34 -14.65 -14.50
N PHE A 141 -4.97 -14.82 -15.77
CA PHE A 141 -5.87 -14.99 -16.91
C PHE A 141 -5.88 -16.43 -17.43
N ASP A 142 -5.70 -17.41 -16.53
CA ASP A 142 -5.57 -18.84 -16.85
C ASP A 142 -6.91 -19.59 -17.05
N GLY A 143 -8.03 -18.87 -17.06
CA GLY A 143 -9.38 -19.43 -17.19
C GLY A 143 -10.36 -18.48 -17.85
N ILE A 144 -11.65 -18.86 -17.85
CA ILE A 144 -12.74 -18.06 -18.43
C ILE A 144 -12.93 -16.75 -17.64
N ILE A 145 -12.88 -16.85 -16.31
CA ILE A 145 -12.96 -15.73 -15.39
C ILE A 145 -11.57 -15.51 -14.81
N PRO A 146 -11.00 -14.29 -14.87
CA PRO A 146 -9.74 -13.99 -14.23
C PRO A 146 -9.79 -14.27 -12.72
N LYS A 147 -8.71 -14.81 -12.18
CA LYS A 147 -8.57 -15.05 -10.73
C LYS A 147 -7.59 -14.06 -10.15
N CYS A 148 -7.69 -13.79 -8.85
CA CYS A 148 -6.75 -12.91 -8.18
C CYS A 148 -6.44 -13.36 -6.75
N GLY A 149 -5.41 -12.77 -6.15
CA GLY A 149 -5.06 -13.02 -4.75
C GLY A 149 -4.29 -14.32 -4.50
N LYS A 150 -4.54 -14.91 -3.33
CA LYS A 150 -3.77 -16.05 -2.82
C LYS A 150 -3.78 -17.25 -3.75
N ILE A 151 -4.92 -17.54 -4.39
CA ILE A 151 -5.02 -18.67 -5.34
C ILE A 151 -4.06 -18.53 -6.53
N VAL A 152 -3.76 -17.29 -6.93
CA VAL A 152 -2.79 -17.02 -8.01
C VAL A 152 -1.38 -17.16 -7.48
N VAL A 153 -1.08 -16.59 -6.31
CA VAL A 153 0.23 -16.70 -5.65
C VAL A 153 0.61 -18.17 -5.44
N ASP A 154 -0.29 -19.00 -4.91
CA ASP A 154 -0.03 -20.41 -4.61
C ASP A 154 0.29 -21.24 -5.89
N ARG A 155 0.01 -20.71 -7.08
CA ARG A 155 0.20 -21.40 -8.38
C ARG A 155 1.17 -20.68 -9.31
N ILE A 156 1.76 -19.56 -8.86
CA ILE A 156 2.49 -18.63 -9.73
C ILE A 156 3.67 -19.29 -10.46
N GLN A 157 4.32 -20.27 -9.82
CA GLN A 157 5.48 -20.98 -10.37
C GLN A 157 5.18 -21.70 -11.69
N HIS A 158 3.92 -22.10 -11.92
CA HIS A 158 3.49 -22.79 -13.15
C HIS A 158 2.71 -21.88 -14.10
N ASN A 159 2.26 -20.71 -13.64
CA ASN A 159 1.31 -19.83 -14.34
C ASN A 159 1.84 -18.41 -14.60
N PHE A 160 3.17 -18.24 -14.59
CA PHE A 160 3.80 -16.93 -14.69
C PHE A 160 3.39 -16.14 -15.95
N GLU A 161 3.32 -16.82 -17.12
CA GLU A 161 2.93 -16.20 -18.40
C GLU A 161 1.44 -15.77 -18.46
N TYR A 162 0.61 -16.26 -17.54
CA TYR A 162 -0.81 -15.91 -17.41
C TYR A 162 -1.05 -14.86 -16.32
N SER A 163 -0.02 -14.48 -15.56
CA SER A 163 -0.17 -13.71 -14.34
C SER A 163 0.45 -12.33 -14.43
N VAL A 164 -0.23 -11.34 -13.86
CA VAL A 164 0.22 -9.96 -13.71
C VAL A 164 0.26 -9.58 -12.24
N PHE A 165 1.30 -8.86 -11.86
CA PHE A 165 1.55 -8.35 -10.52
C PHE A 165 2.34 -7.04 -10.62
N ASP A 166 2.60 -6.38 -9.49
CA ASP A 166 3.33 -5.10 -9.45
C ASP A 166 2.67 -3.98 -10.27
N ILE A 167 1.35 -4.06 -10.47
CA ILE A 167 0.61 -3.13 -11.34
C ILE A 167 0.73 -1.67 -10.89
N HIS A 168 0.96 -1.44 -9.58
CA HIS A 168 1.24 -0.13 -9.00
C HIS A 168 2.43 0.60 -9.61
N ARG A 169 3.38 -0.15 -10.16
CA ARG A 169 4.57 0.43 -10.81
C ARG A 169 4.28 0.88 -12.25
N ILE A 170 3.10 0.57 -12.79
CA ILE A 170 2.73 0.73 -14.21
C ILE A 170 1.61 1.75 -14.41
N PHE A 171 0.49 1.62 -13.68
CA PHE A 171 -0.70 2.43 -13.94
C PHE A 171 -0.42 3.94 -13.81
N GLY A 172 -1.08 4.75 -14.66
CA GLY A 172 -0.91 6.20 -14.71
C GLY A 172 0.44 6.72 -15.23
N LYS A 173 1.41 5.85 -15.53
CA LYS A 173 2.71 6.21 -16.14
C LYS A 173 2.68 6.09 -17.66
N SER A 174 3.57 6.82 -18.33
CA SER A 174 3.80 6.65 -19.76
C SER A 174 4.62 5.40 -20.07
N TYR A 175 4.51 4.91 -21.30
CA TYR A 175 5.30 3.77 -21.77
C TYR A 175 6.81 4.00 -21.58
N ASP A 176 7.29 5.21 -21.92
CA ASP A 176 8.70 5.58 -21.87
C ASP A 176 9.26 5.61 -20.44
N GLU A 177 8.44 5.94 -19.44
CA GLU A 177 8.81 5.84 -18.02
C GLU A 177 8.93 4.39 -17.55
N ILE A 178 8.07 3.51 -18.06
CA ILE A 178 7.99 2.12 -17.60
C ILE A 178 9.11 1.26 -18.17
N ILE A 179 9.45 1.45 -19.45
CA ILE A 179 10.50 0.66 -20.13
C ILE A 179 11.93 0.99 -19.69
N GLN A 180 12.12 2.07 -18.92
CA GLN A 180 13.41 2.38 -18.28
C GLN A 180 13.79 1.32 -17.23
N ASP A 181 12.82 0.57 -16.72
CA ASP A 181 13.02 -0.61 -15.88
C ASP A 181 12.98 -1.86 -16.77
N PRO A 182 14.12 -2.53 -17.03
CA PRO A 182 14.20 -3.58 -18.06
C PRO A 182 13.65 -4.94 -17.61
N ASP A 183 13.38 -5.14 -16.31
CA ASP A 183 13.11 -6.46 -15.73
C ASP A 183 11.62 -6.69 -15.46
N TRP A 184 10.80 -6.54 -16.50
CA TRP A 184 9.40 -6.92 -16.43
C TRP A 184 9.18 -8.41 -16.72
N PRO A 185 8.39 -9.11 -15.91
CA PRO A 185 8.10 -10.54 -16.09
C PRO A 185 7.08 -10.81 -17.20
N PHE A 186 6.40 -9.77 -17.67
CA PHE A 186 5.42 -9.78 -18.74
C PHE A 186 5.77 -8.70 -19.77
N LYS A 187 5.24 -8.84 -20.98
CA LYS A 187 5.52 -7.92 -22.07
C LYS A 187 4.63 -6.69 -21.98
N ILE A 188 5.26 -5.52 -21.90
CA ILE A 188 4.58 -4.22 -21.89
C ILE A 188 4.57 -3.67 -23.32
N VAL A 189 3.41 -3.27 -23.81
CA VAL A 189 3.21 -2.77 -25.17
C VAL A 189 2.53 -1.40 -25.18
N LYS A 190 2.91 -0.57 -26.15
CA LYS A 190 2.27 0.72 -26.42
C LYS A 190 1.27 0.56 -27.56
N HIS A 191 0.05 1.04 -27.38
CA HIS A 191 -0.98 1.06 -28.43
C HIS A 191 -1.84 2.31 -28.31
N ASN A 192 -1.94 3.12 -29.37
CA ASN A 192 -2.64 4.41 -29.37
C ASN A 192 -2.26 5.30 -28.17
N ASP A 193 -0.95 5.43 -27.93
CA ASP A 193 -0.36 6.17 -26.80
C ASP A 193 -0.75 5.70 -25.38
N LYS A 194 -1.48 4.59 -25.27
CA LYS A 194 -1.77 3.93 -24.00
C LYS A 194 -0.88 2.71 -23.76
N VAL A 195 -0.65 2.43 -22.49
CA VAL A 195 0.13 1.28 -22.01
C VAL A 195 -0.79 0.08 -21.85
N TYR A 196 -0.34 -1.08 -22.33
CA TYR A 196 -1.01 -2.36 -22.13
C TYR A 196 0.00 -3.41 -21.70
N ILE A 197 -0.50 -4.43 -21.01
CA ILE A 197 0.25 -5.65 -20.69
C ILE A 197 -0.28 -6.76 -21.59
N GLU A 198 0.63 -7.41 -22.35
CA GLU A 198 0.31 -8.60 -23.13
C GLU A 198 0.30 -9.81 -22.19
N VAL A 199 -0.87 -10.43 -22.04
CA VAL A 199 -1.09 -11.60 -21.18
C VAL A 199 -1.50 -12.79 -22.03
N LYS A 200 -1.09 -13.99 -21.62
CA LYS A 200 -1.65 -15.22 -22.18
C LYS A 200 -3.00 -15.50 -21.52
N THR A 201 -3.96 -15.89 -22.33
CA THR A 201 -5.31 -16.29 -21.93
C THR A 201 -5.66 -17.62 -22.57
N ILE A 202 -6.80 -18.19 -22.20
CA ILE A 202 -7.36 -19.38 -22.86
C ILE A 202 -7.64 -19.16 -24.36
N ASN A 203 -7.77 -17.91 -24.81
CA ASN A 203 -8.05 -17.52 -26.20
C ASN A 203 -6.79 -17.10 -26.97
N GLY A 204 -5.60 -17.30 -26.40
CA GLY A 204 -4.34 -16.86 -26.97
C GLY A 204 -3.79 -15.62 -26.27
N LYS A 205 -3.14 -14.72 -27.02
CA LYS A 205 -2.53 -13.51 -26.44
C LYS A 205 -3.50 -12.35 -26.49
N GLU A 206 -3.75 -11.73 -25.35
CA GLU A 206 -4.61 -10.55 -25.22
C GLU A 206 -3.82 -9.38 -24.64
N ARG A 207 -4.35 -8.17 -24.83
CA ARG A 207 -3.83 -6.95 -24.19
C ARG A 207 -4.80 -6.52 -23.12
N LYS A 208 -4.29 -6.26 -21.92
CA LYS A 208 -5.07 -5.72 -20.80
C LYS A 208 -4.49 -4.38 -20.38
N SER A 209 -5.34 -3.39 -20.16
CA SER A 209 -4.92 -2.11 -19.61
C SER A 209 -4.64 -2.27 -18.11
N PRO A 210 -3.81 -1.39 -17.51
CA PRO A 210 -3.62 -1.40 -16.07
C PRO A 210 -4.93 -1.25 -15.28
N GLU A 211 -5.85 -0.44 -15.77
CA GLU A 211 -7.17 -0.20 -15.16
C GLU A 211 -8.03 -1.47 -15.16
N GLU A 212 -8.03 -2.26 -16.24
CA GLU A 212 -8.72 -3.55 -16.30
C GLU A 212 -8.15 -4.57 -15.30
N ILE A 213 -6.83 -4.55 -15.08
CA ILE A 213 -6.18 -5.46 -14.12
C ILE A 213 -6.52 -5.04 -12.69
N ILE A 214 -6.48 -3.74 -12.40
CA ILE A 214 -6.82 -3.18 -11.09
C ILE A 214 -8.30 -3.40 -10.78
N SER A 215 -9.19 -3.28 -11.78
CA SER A 215 -10.63 -3.47 -11.57
C SER A 215 -10.96 -4.89 -11.13
N ILE A 216 -10.23 -5.91 -11.59
CA ILE A 216 -10.39 -7.30 -11.13
C ILE A 216 -10.08 -7.41 -9.62
N LEU A 217 -9.02 -6.77 -9.13
CA LEU A 217 -8.68 -6.77 -7.71
C LEU A 217 -9.76 -6.06 -6.89
N LEU A 218 -10.18 -4.86 -7.31
CA LEU A 218 -11.19 -4.07 -6.61
C LEU A 218 -12.58 -4.71 -6.66
N HIS A 219 -12.90 -5.42 -7.74
CA HIS A 219 -14.15 -6.16 -7.89
C HIS A 219 -14.18 -7.35 -6.93
N GLN A 220 -13.08 -8.11 -6.82
CA GLN A 220 -12.99 -9.20 -5.85
C GLN A 220 -13.22 -8.72 -4.42
N ILE A 221 -12.66 -7.56 -4.05
CA ILE A 221 -12.90 -6.94 -2.75
C ILE A 221 -14.40 -6.62 -2.58
N LYS A 222 -15.03 -6.01 -3.59
CA LYS A 222 -16.46 -5.69 -3.57
C LYS A 222 -17.33 -6.95 -3.39
N THR A 223 -17.09 -7.99 -4.19
CA THR A 223 -17.84 -9.26 -4.11
C THR A 223 -17.75 -9.88 -2.72
N ILE A 224 -16.54 -9.91 -2.14
CA ILE A 224 -16.36 -10.44 -0.78
C ILE A 224 -17.24 -9.66 0.21
N PHE A 225 -17.33 -8.33 0.10
CA PHE A 225 -18.16 -7.54 1.00
C PHE A 225 -19.66 -7.68 0.78
N ASP A 226 -20.11 -7.70 -0.47
CA ASP A 226 -21.51 -7.87 -0.81
C ASP A 226 -22.01 -9.22 -0.25
N ASP A 227 -21.19 -10.28 -0.35
CA ASP A 227 -21.45 -11.59 0.25
C ASP A 227 -21.48 -11.53 1.80
N PHE A 228 -20.60 -10.74 2.43
CA PHE A 228 -20.55 -10.62 3.89
C PHE A 228 -21.71 -9.80 4.50
N GLN A 229 -22.22 -8.80 3.79
CA GLN A 229 -23.28 -7.93 4.31
C GLN A 229 -24.68 -8.39 3.92
N ASN A 230 -24.84 -9.24 2.90
CA ASN A 230 -26.12 -9.44 2.22
C ASN A 230 -26.75 -8.11 1.73
N GLU A 231 -25.93 -7.08 1.55
CA GLU A 231 -26.31 -5.75 1.06
C GLU A 231 -25.22 -5.25 0.11
N LEU A 232 -25.63 -4.46 -0.89
CA LEU A 232 -24.71 -3.90 -1.87
C LEU A 232 -23.94 -2.71 -1.27
N LEU A 233 -22.62 -2.83 -1.16
CA LEU A 233 -21.75 -1.72 -0.78
C LEU A 233 -21.32 -0.96 -2.04
N THR A 234 -21.76 0.29 -2.18
CA THR A 234 -21.55 1.11 -3.39
C THR A 234 -20.38 2.07 -3.26
N ASP A 235 -19.93 2.37 -2.04
CA ASP A 235 -19.02 3.47 -1.75
C ASP A 235 -17.65 2.95 -1.29
N ALA A 236 -16.57 3.52 -1.82
CA ALA A 236 -15.19 3.17 -1.47
C ALA A 236 -14.38 4.40 -1.06
N ILE A 237 -13.70 4.29 0.08
CA ILE A 237 -12.61 5.19 0.45
C ILE A 237 -11.30 4.44 0.21
N ILE A 238 -10.61 4.78 -0.88
CA ILE A 238 -9.38 4.13 -1.30
C ILE A 238 -8.20 4.95 -0.79
N SER A 239 -7.33 4.34 0.03
CA SER A 239 -6.13 5.02 0.46
C SER A 239 -5.08 5.09 -0.65
N ILE A 240 -4.43 6.23 -0.76
CA ILE A 240 -3.38 6.47 -1.75
C ILE A 240 -2.15 7.13 -1.11
N PRO A 241 -0.94 6.90 -1.64
CA PRO A 241 0.21 7.72 -1.28
C PRO A 241 0.01 9.18 -1.71
N SER A 242 0.54 10.12 -0.93
CA SER A 242 0.43 11.57 -1.24
C SER A 242 1.07 11.94 -2.58
N TYR A 243 2.07 11.18 -3.01
CA TYR A 243 2.82 11.39 -4.25
C TYR A 243 2.16 10.84 -5.50
N PHE A 244 0.99 10.20 -5.41
CA PHE A 244 0.26 9.79 -6.61
C PHE A 244 -0.10 11.00 -7.47
N SER A 245 0.31 10.95 -8.74
CA SER A 245 -0.02 11.95 -9.74
C SER A 245 -1.52 11.95 -10.07
N GLU A 246 -1.99 13.03 -10.69
CA GLU A 246 -3.39 13.12 -11.17
C GLU A 246 -3.73 11.98 -12.14
N LYS A 247 -2.79 11.60 -13.02
CA LYS A 247 -2.97 10.46 -13.96
C LYS A 247 -3.16 9.13 -13.24
N GLN A 248 -2.40 8.90 -12.17
CA GLN A 248 -2.55 7.69 -11.34
C GLN A 248 -3.89 7.69 -10.59
N ARG A 249 -4.27 8.81 -9.98
CA ARG A 249 -5.57 8.94 -9.30
C ARG A 249 -6.72 8.71 -10.28
N PHE A 250 -6.65 9.27 -11.48
CA PHE A 250 -7.63 9.07 -12.53
C PHE A 250 -7.72 7.60 -12.97
N ALA A 251 -6.59 6.95 -13.27
CA ALA A 251 -6.56 5.53 -13.64
C ALA A 251 -7.12 4.62 -12.54
N LEU A 252 -6.80 4.90 -11.27
CA LEU A 252 -7.34 4.14 -10.14
C LEU A 252 -8.86 4.38 -9.97
N HIS A 253 -9.33 5.61 -10.20
CA HIS A 253 -10.75 5.91 -10.20
C HIS A 253 -11.48 5.16 -11.32
N GLU A 254 -10.96 5.18 -12.56
CA GLU A 254 -11.54 4.41 -13.67
C GLU A 254 -11.59 2.92 -13.36
N ALA A 255 -10.52 2.35 -12.78
CA ALA A 255 -10.50 0.96 -12.37
C ALA A 255 -11.54 0.64 -11.29
N ALA A 256 -11.73 1.53 -10.31
CA ALA A 256 -12.75 1.37 -9.28
C ALA A 256 -14.17 1.46 -9.85
N THR A 257 -14.41 2.38 -10.79
CA THR A 257 -15.69 2.46 -11.51
C THR A 257 -15.94 1.18 -12.32
N LEU A 258 -14.94 0.68 -13.04
CA LEU A 258 -15.02 -0.60 -13.76
C LEU A 258 -15.30 -1.80 -12.85
N ALA A 259 -14.84 -1.74 -11.60
CA ALA A 259 -15.10 -2.77 -10.58
C ALA A 259 -16.52 -2.71 -9.98
N GLY A 260 -17.29 -1.66 -10.29
CA GLY A 260 -18.66 -1.47 -9.79
C GLY A 260 -18.77 -0.64 -8.51
N TRP A 261 -17.75 0.18 -8.18
CA TRP A 261 -17.87 1.21 -7.14
C TRP A 261 -18.52 2.47 -7.73
N GLU A 262 -19.52 3.02 -7.04
CA GLU A 262 -20.29 4.19 -7.49
C GLU A 262 -19.65 5.49 -6.99
N ASN A 263 -19.42 5.59 -5.68
CA ASN A 263 -18.82 6.76 -5.04
C ASN A 263 -17.40 6.41 -4.59
N ILE A 264 -16.40 7.02 -5.22
CA ILE A 264 -14.99 6.73 -4.99
C ILE A 264 -14.32 7.95 -4.42
N TYR A 265 -13.70 7.79 -3.25
CA TYR A 265 -12.98 8.86 -2.59
C TYR A 265 -11.57 8.43 -2.26
N PHE A 266 -10.62 9.36 -2.38
CA PHE A 266 -9.22 9.10 -2.06
C PHE A 266 -8.82 9.66 -0.70
N LEU A 267 -8.10 8.87 0.08
CA LEU A 267 -7.61 9.25 1.41
C LEU A 267 -6.11 9.02 1.51
N PRO A 268 -5.30 10.00 1.93
CA PRO A 268 -3.87 9.73 2.06
C PRO A 268 -3.55 8.69 3.14
N GLU A 269 -2.66 7.76 2.84
CA GLU A 269 -2.34 6.61 3.70
C GLU A 269 -1.98 7.02 5.14
N PHE A 270 -1.21 8.10 5.31
CA PHE A 270 -0.85 8.59 6.63
C PHE A 270 -2.03 9.16 7.40
N ILE A 271 -3.01 9.77 6.73
CA ILE A 271 -4.26 10.20 7.38
C ILE A 271 -5.02 8.95 7.81
N ALA A 272 -5.22 7.98 6.91
CA ALA A 272 -5.88 6.73 7.25
C ALA A 272 -5.22 6.06 8.47
N ALA A 273 -3.89 5.85 8.43
CA ALA A 273 -3.15 5.30 9.55
C ALA A 273 -3.36 6.09 10.85
N SER A 274 -3.35 7.44 10.79
CA SER A 274 -3.60 8.27 11.98
C SER A 274 -4.96 7.98 12.63
N PHE A 275 -6.00 7.73 11.84
CA PHE A 275 -7.33 7.35 12.35
C PHE A 275 -7.32 6.03 13.09
N ALA A 276 -6.63 5.02 12.55
CA ALA A 276 -6.53 3.72 13.21
C ALA A 276 -5.77 3.82 14.54
N TYR A 277 -4.63 4.52 14.56
CA TYR A 277 -3.84 4.68 15.78
C TYR A 277 -4.54 5.55 16.84
N LEU A 278 -5.20 6.64 16.44
CA LEU A 278 -5.94 7.50 17.39
C LEU A 278 -7.20 6.83 17.94
N ASN A 279 -7.78 5.87 17.20
CA ASN A 279 -8.89 5.08 17.69
C ASN A 279 -8.44 4.03 18.71
N GLU A 280 -7.30 3.38 18.48
CA GLU A 280 -6.80 2.30 19.33
C GLU A 280 -6.12 2.80 20.61
N PHE A 281 -5.39 3.92 20.52
CA PHE A 281 -4.55 4.36 21.61
C PHE A 281 -4.87 5.78 22.05
N ASP A 282 -4.78 5.99 23.37
CA ASP A 282 -4.79 7.33 23.94
C ASP A 282 -3.45 8.02 23.59
N ILE A 283 -3.53 8.97 22.67
CA ILE A 283 -2.42 9.84 22.28
C ILE A 283 -2.67 11.21 22.90
N SER A 284 -1.73 11.68 23.71
CA SER A 284 -1.87 12.95 24.41
C SER A 284 -2.05 14.12 23.44
N ASN A 285 -2.92 15.05 23.79
CA ASN A 285 -3.08 16.30 23.05
C ASN A 285 -1.74 17.09 23.01
N ASN A 286 -1.53 17.89 21.97
CA ASN A 286 -0.30 18.65 21.70
C ASN A 286 0.95 17.81 21.40
N SER A 287 0.80 16.52 21.13
CA SER A 287 1.91 15.63 20.78
C SER A 287 2.27 15.71 19.30
N ASN A 288 3.56 15.73 18.99
CA ASN A 288 4.04 15.57 17.62
C ASN A 288 4.23 14.09 17.30
N ILE A 289 3.79 13.69 16.11
CA ILE A 289 3.77 12.32 15.63
C ILE A 289 4.56 12.21 14.34
N LEU A 290 5.42 11.20 14.25
CA LEU A 290 5.94 10.68 13.00
C LEU A 290 5.13 9.45 12.58
N ILE A 291 4.56 9.46 11.38
CA ILE A 291 4.02 8.28 10.70
C ILE A 291 5.06 7.84 9.67
N PHE A 292 5.70 6.71 9.92
CA PHE A 292 6.72 6.15 9.06
C PHE A 292 6.16 4.95 8.29
N ASN A 293 6.11 5.05 6.97
CA ASN A 293 5.66 3.97 6.09
C ASN A 293 6.85 3.37 5.34
N LEU A 294 7.04 2.05 5.44
CA LEU A 294 8.01 1.30 4.64
C LEU A 294 7.33 0.13 3.93
N GLY A 295 7.01 0.37 2.65
CA GLY A 295 6.54 -0.65 1.71
C GLY A 295 7.46 -0.73 0.49
N ASN A 296 6.88 -0.77 -0.71
CA ASN A 296 7.64 -0.65 -1.97
C ASN A 296 8.29 0.73 -2.14
N THR A 297 7.79 1.71 -1.39
CA THR A 297 8.30 3.07 -1.26
C THR A 297 8.46 3.34 0.24
N VAL A 298 9.43 4.17 0.61
CA VAL A 298 9.51 4.75 1.95
C VAL A 298 8.87 6.15 1.97
N SER A 299 8.10 6.43 3.02
CA SER A 299 7.62 7.78 3.31
C SER A 299 7.59 8.08 4.80
N ALA A 300 7.72 9.37 5.13
CA ALA A 300 7.69 9.89 6.49
C ALA A 300 6.77 11.11 6.52
N CYS A 301 5.66 11.02 7.25
CA CYS A 301 4.74 12.12 7.49
C CYS A 301 4.85 12.58 8.94
N ILE A 302 4.96 13.88 9.17
CA ILE A 302 4.94 14.47 10.50
C ILE A 302 3.65 15.28 10.67
N GLY A 303 3.02 15.11 11.82
CA GLY A 303 1.84 15.85 12.22
C GLY A 303 1.81 16.10 13.72
N ARG A 304 0.77 16.79 14.17
CA ARG A 304 0.55 17.11 15.58
C ARG A 304 -0.88 16.80 15.98
N ILE A 305 -1.07 16.29 17.19
CA ILE A 305 -2.41 16.14 17.76
C ILE A 305 -2.82 17.47 18.39
N GLU A 306 -3.91 18.05 17.91
CA GLU A 306 -4.52 19.26 18.46
C GLU A 306 -6.02 19.03 18.62
N ASN A 307 -6.53 19.18 19.85
CA ASN A 307 -7.92 18.95 20.23
C ASN A 307 -8.43 17.54 19.85
N GLY A 308 -7.56 16.54 19.99
CA GLY A 308 -7.85 15.14 19.61
C GLY A 308 -7.87 14.89 18.11
N LYS A 309 -7.43 15.86 17.29
CA LYS A 309 -7.38 15.78 15.83
C LYS A 309 -5.93 15.71 15.35
N PHE A 310 -5.66 14.91 14.32
CA PHE A 310 -4.38 14.92 13.63
C PHE A 310 -4.30 16.12 12.68
N LYS A 311 -3.30 16.96 12.86
CA LYS A 311 -2.98 18.11 12.01
C LYS A 311 -1.68 17.84 11.28
N PHE A 312 -1.77 17.79 9.95
CA PHE A 312 -0.61 17.60 9.07
C PHE A 312 0.40 18.76 9.19
N LEU A 313 1.69 18.44 9.19
CA LEU A 313 2.78 19.43 9.17
C LEU A 313 3.68 19.26 7.94
N SER A 314 4.17 18.05 7.67
CA SER A 314 5.06 17.77 6.54
C SER A 314 5.00 16.32 6.07
N ASP A 315 5.40 16.09 4.82
CA ASP A 315 5.68 14.77 4.28
C ASP A 315 6.97 14.75 3.43
N GLU A 316 7.61 13.60 3.43
CA GLU A 316 8.71 13.27 2.52
C GLU A 316 8.61 11.80 2.09
N TYR A 317 9.10 11.49 0.89
CA TYR A 317 9.10 10.14 0.35
C TYR A 317 10.26 9.92 -0.62
N ASN A 318 10.60 8.66 -0.87
CA ASN A 318 11.57 8.29 -1.89
C ASN A 318 11.03 7.15 -2.77
N LEU A 319 10.63 7.48 -4.01
CA LEU A 319 10.04 6.57 -5.00
C LEU A 319 10.99 5.46 -5.48
N HIS A 320 12.29 5.59 -5.22
CA HIS A 320 13.34 4.66 -5.63
C HIS A 320 13.97 3.94 -4.42
N LEU A 321 13.23 3.86 -3.32
CA LEU A 321 13.67 3.20 -2.10
C LEU A 321 12.51 2.49 -1.43
N GLY A 322 12.61 1.18 -1.27
CA GLY A 322 11.64 0.38 -0.51
C GLY A 322 12.15 -1.00 -0.16
N VAL A 323 11.24 -1.91 0.17
CA VAL A 323 11.61 -3.30 0.57
C VAL A 323 12.29 -4.07 -0.57
N HIS A 324 12.05 -3.73 -1.83
CA HIS A 324 12.71 -4.37 -2.97
C HIS A 324 14.21 -4.04 -3.06
N ASP A 325 14.63 -2.85 -2.62
CA ASP A 325 16.06 -2.52 -2.52
C ASP A 325 16.74 -3.40 -1.47
N PHE A 326 16.07 -3.66 -0.36
CA PHE A 326 16.57 -4.57 0.67
C PHE A 326 16.71 -5.99 0.12
N ASP A 327 15.72 -6.50 -0.62
CA ASP A 327 15.83 -7.80 -1.28
C ASP A 327 17.02 -7.86 -2.24
N LYS A 328 17.23 -6.81 -3.05
CA LYS A 328 18.37 -6.74 -3.98
C LYS A 328 19.71 -6.76 -3.24
N GLU A 329 19.82 -6.03 -2.13
CA GLU A 329 21.01 -6.05 -1.28
C GLU A 329 21.23 -7.44 -0.65
N LEU A 330 20.15 -8.11 -0.20
CA LEU A 330 20.21 -9.45 0.37
C LEU A 330 20.61 -10.52 -0.66
N ILE A 331 20.03 -10.48 -1.86
CA ILE A 331 20.39 -11.36 -2.97
C ILE A 331 21.85 -11.13 -3.37
N GLY A 332 22.28 -9.86 -3.48
CA GLY A 332 23.67 -9.52 -3.75
C GLY A 332 24.61 -10.14 -2.72
N LEU A 333 24.29 -9.99 -1.42
CA LEU A 333 25.05 -10.61 -0.35
C LEU A 333 25.08 -12.15 -0.46
N PHE A 334 23.96 -12.79 -0.78
CA PHE A 334 23.90 -14.24 -0.97
C PHE A 334 24.77 -14.70 -2.15
N VAL A 335 24.68 -14.01 -3.29
CA VAL A 335 25.49 -14.27 -4.48
C VAL A 335 26.97 -14.14 -4.17
N ASP A 336 27.37 -13.08 -3.48
CA ASP A 336 28.78 -12.78 -3.21
C ASP A 336 29.38 -13.69 -2.12
N THR A 337 28.58 -14.13 -1.15
CA THR A 337 29.09 -14.82 0.05
C THR A 337 28.81 -16.32 0.10
N VAL A 338 27.69 -16.78 -0.47
CA VAL A 338 27.22 -18.17 -0.37
C VAL A 338 27.50 -18.94 -1.66
N MET A 339 27.20 -18.38 -2.84
CA MET A 339 27.39 -19.11 -4.11
C MET A 339 28.82 -19.62 -4.34
N PRO A 340 29.89 -18.87 -4.03
CA PRO A 340 31.26 -19.35 -4.21
C PRO A 340 31.60 -20.55 -3.32
N LYS A 341 30.84 -20.75 -2.23
CA LYS A 341 31.07 -21.83 -1.25
C LYS A 341 30.29 -23.11 -1.55
N CYS A 342 29.28 -23.06 -2.43
CA CYS A 342 28.30 -24.14 -2.61
C CYS A 342 28.30 -24.77 -4.02
N ASP A 343 29.28 -24.50 -4.88
CA ASP A 343 29.31 -24.90 -6.31
C ASP A 343 28.01 -24.50 -7.07
N LEU A 344 27.36 -23.44 -6.60
CA LEU A 344 26.12 -22.89 -7.20
C LEU A 344 26.43 -21.87 -8.31
N THR A 345 27.69 -21.70 -8.70
CA THR A 345 28.15 -20.72 -9.70
C THR A 345 27.55 -20.95 -11.09
N LYS A 346 26.95 -22.13 -11.33
CA LYS A 346 26.21 -22.48 -12.55
C LYS A 346 24.78 -21.93 -12.59
N LEU A 347 24.23 -21.48 -11.46
CA LEU A 347 22.91 -20.84 -11.42
C LEU A 347 23.04 -19.38 -11.84
N ASP A 348 22.27 -18.99 -12.86
CA ASP A 348 22.20 -17.60 -13.30
C ASP A 348 21.63 -16.72 -12.17
N LYS A 349 22.26 -15.56 -11.93
CA LYS A 349 21.77 -14.54 -10.99
C LYS A 349 20.32 -14.18 -11.28
N LYS A 350 19.93 -14.07 -12.56
CA LYS A 350 18.55 -13.77 -12.97
C LYS A 350 17.58 -14.88 -12.56
N TYR A 351 18.01 -16.14 -12.66
CA TYR A 351 17.23 -17.27 -12.19
C TYR A 351 17.07 -17.27 -10.67
N LEU A 352 18.13 -16.94 -9.93
CA LEU A 352 18.06 -16.81 -8.46
C LEU A 352 17.18 -15.65 -8.02
N GLU A 353 17.23 -14.51 -8.70
CA GLU A 353 16.34 -13.38 -8.46
C GLU A 353 14.88 -13.77 -8.70
N GLN A 354 14.59 -14.49 -9.79
CA GLN A 354 13.25 -15.02 -10.05
C GLN A 354 12.81 -16.01 -8.97
N LYS A 355 13.65 -16.97 -8.57
CA LYS A 355 13.34 -17.92 -7.49
C LYS A 355 13.18 -17.25 -6.14
N PHE A 356 13.99 -16.24 -5.84
CA PHE A 356 13.84 -15.45 -4.62
C PHE A 356 12.52 -14.70 -4.64
N GLN A 357 12.13 -14.06 -5.76
CA GLN A 357 10.82 -13.41 -5.87
C GLN A 357 9.68 -14.43 -5.75
N GLU A 358 9.75 -15.59 -6.41
CA GLU A 358 8.75 -16.66 -6.28
C GLU A 358 8.58 -17.13 -4.81
N ILE A 359 9.70 -17.36 -4.11
CA ILE A 359 9.70 -17.77 -2.69
C ILE A 359 9.18 -16.63 -1.82
N LYS A 360 9.65 -15.40 -2.05
CA LYS A 360 9.20 -14.21 -1.32
C LYS A 360 7.70 -14.00 -1.46
N HIS A 361 7.14 -14.20 -2.65
CA HIS A 361 5.72 -14.03 -2.90
C HIS A 361 4.87 -15.14 -2.29
N THR A 362 5.40 -16.36 -2.16
CA THR A 362 4.69 -17.50 -1.54
C THR A 362 4.83 -17.58 -0.01
N GLN A 363 5.87 -16.98 0.57
CA GLN A 363 6.17 -17.05 2.02
C GLN A 363 6.03 -15.72 2.78
N ARG A 364 5.52 -14.66 2.12
CA ARG A 364 5.52 -13.28 2.64
C ARG A 364 4.77 -13.07 3.95
N ASP A 365 3.86 -13.97 4.31
CA ASP A 365 3.01 -13.82 5.51
C ASP A 365 3.67 -14.36 6.78
N ASP A 366 4.69 -15.23 6.66
CA ASP A 366 5.33 -15.90 7.81
C ASP A 366 6.84 -15.57 7.95
N ALA A 367 7.44 -14.83 7.01
CA ALA A 367 8.90 -14.75 6.86
C ALA A 367 9.59 -13.49 7.45
N TRP A 368 8.89 -12.61 8.18
CA TRP A 368 9.49 -11.37 8.75
C TRP A 368 9.16 -11.13 10.21
#